data_AF-A0A1K2FCB2-F1
#
_entry.id   AF-A0A1K2FCB2-F1
#
_cell.length_a   1.000
_cell.length_b   1.000
_cell.length_c   1.000
_cell.angle_alpha   90.00
_cell.angle_beta   90.00
_cell.angle_gamma   90.00
#
_symmetry.space_group_name_H-M   'P 1'
#
loop_
_entity.id
_entity.type
_entity.pdbx_description
1 polymer ?
#
loop_
_entity_poly.entity_id
_entity_poly.type
_entity_poly.pdbx_seq_one_letter_code
_entity_poly.pdbx_strand_id
1 'polypeptide(L)'
;RPVALPATTGAWFRGLRLVSVDGTTFDLPDTQANAAFFGRPGTGRGQGRSAYPQARAVALVECGTHAVFAADVAPLAVHEMALAHRLFPSLTRGMLLLADRGFLGFDLWRAAASTGADLLWRVRSNAVLPVVAALPDGSYLSEIVAARDKNRRADPAQVRVIEYALGPGGEGAVYRLVTTLLDPATAPAVELAALYAERWEIETTFDEIKIHLGGPGFVLRSQHPVGVEQEIFGFLLVHHALRDLMHQAARQEREDPDRMSFTRTLRVVRRQTTSQAGLSPLPAHPGTEADPA
;
A
#
# COMPACT_ATOMS: atom_id res chain seq x y z
N ARG A 1 1.19 12.03 -4.21
CA ARG A 1 2.42 11.80 -5.02
C ARG A 1 3.49 11.17 -4.12
N PRO A 2 4.38 10.32 -4.64
CA PRO A 2 5.50 9.77 -3.85
C PRO A 2 6.45 10.88 -3.38
N VAL A 3 7.23 10.63 -2.31
CA VAL A 3 8.07 11.66 -1.66
C VAL A 3 9.57 11.38 -1.72
N ALA A 4 9.99 10.14 -1.95
CA ALA A 4 11.41 9.79 -2.04
C ALA A 4 12.09 10.53 -3.19
N LEU A 5 13.29 11.02 -2.87
CA LEU A 5 14.23 11.59 -3.82
C LEU A 5 15.17 10.50 -4.35
N PRO A 6 15.88 10.72 -5.48
CA PRO A 6 16.82 9.73 -6.00
C PRO A 6 17.92 9.29 -5.01
N ALA A 7 18.26 10.15 -4.04
CA ALA A 7 19.24 9.87 -3.00
C ALA A 7 18.65 9.22 -1.73
N THR A 8 17.35 8.92 -1.71
CA THR A 8 16.69 8.29 -0.56
C THR A 8 17.08 6.83 -0.46
N THR A 9 17.83 6.49 0.60
CA THR A 9 18.16 5.11 0.96
C THR A 9 16.89 4.27 1.12
N GLY A 10 16.92 2.99 0.71
CA GLY A 10 15.79 2.06 0.81
C GLY A 10 14.71 2.23 -0.25
N ALA A 11 14.61 3.38 -0.93
CA ALA A 11 13.49 3.66 -1.83
C ALA A 11 13.67 3.21 -3.30
N TRP A 12 14.85 2.73 -3.68
CA TRP A 12 15.20 2.49 -5.10
C TRP A 12 15.91 1.17 -5.34
N PHE A 13 15.56 0.51 -6.44
CA PHE A 13 16.32 -0.59 -7.03
C PHE A 13 16.80 -0.18 -8.43
N ARG A 14 18.11 0.06 -8.57
CA ARG A 14 18.75 0.37 -9.87
C ARG A 14 18.05 1.49 -10.65
N GLY A 15 17.61 2.54 -9.94
CA GLY A 15 16.90 3.69 -10.51
C GLY A 15 15.38 3.52 -10.63
N LEU A 16 14.83 2.37 -10.27
CA LEU A 16 13.38 2.13 -10.16
C LEU A 16 12.91 2.41 -8.74
N ARG A 17 11.94 3.31 -8.57
CA ARG A 17 11.31 3.58 -7.27
C ARG A 17 10.50 2.36 -6.84
N LEU A 18 10.74 1.87 -5.64
CA LEU A 18 9.99 0.76 -5.07
C LEU A 18 8.62 1.24 -4.60
N VAL A 19 7.58 0.65 -5.16
CA VAL A 19 6.20 0.90 -4.76
C VAL A 19 5.45 -0.41 -4.58
N SER A 20 4.46 -0.44 -3.72
CA SER A 20 3.65 -1.62 -3.44
C SER A 20 2.16 -1.30 -3.52
N VAL A 21 1.35 -2.31 -3.81
CA VAL A 21 -0.11 -2.26 -3.79
C VAL A 21 -0.65 -3.33 -2.86
N ASP A 22 -1.58 -2.93 -1.99
CA ASP A 22 -2.28 -3.85 -1.10
C ASP A 22 -3.56 -3.20 -0.56
N GLY A 23 -4.46 -4.04 -0.07
CA GLY A 23 -5.74 -3.65 0.51
C GLY A 23 -5.80 -3.83 2.02
N THR A 24 -6.66 -3.04 2.65
CA THR A 24 -7.05 -3.21 4.05
C THR A 24 -8.53 -2.91 4.22
N THR A 25 -9.05 -3.15 5.43
CA THR A 25 -10.43 -2.82 5.79
C THR A 25 -10.47 -1.95 7.04
N PHE A 26 -11.42 -1.02 7.11
CA PHE A 26 -11.66 -0.17 8.26
C PHE A 26 -13.00 -0.52 8.89
N ASP A 27 -13.02 -0.75 10.20
CA ASP A 27 -14.26 -0.96 10.95
C ASP A 27 -15.02 0.37 11.09
N LEU A 28 -16.33 0.32 10.88
CA LEU A 28 -17.21 1.48 10.84
C LEU A 28 -18.21 1.44 12.00
N PRO A 29 -18.74 2.61 12.44
CA PRO A 29 -19.88 2.65 13.35
C PRO A 29 -21.04 1.81 12.82
N ASP A 30 -21.67 1.04 13.72
CA ASP A 30 -22.84 0.24 13.38
C ASP A 30 -24.08 1.13 13.22
N THR A 31 -24.22 1.69 12.03
CA THR A 31 -25.40 2.43 11.61
C THR A 31 -26.06 1.76 10.42
N GLN A 32 -27.37 1.94 10.29
CA GLN A 32 -28.11 1.42 9.13
C GLN A 32 -27.53 1.93 7.81
N ALA A 33 -27.13 3.20 7.75
CA ALA A 33 -26.55 3.82 6.55
C ALA A 33 -25.21 3.17 6.16
N ASN A 34 -24.29 3.03 7.11
CA ASN A 34 -22.98 2.40 6.87
C ASN A 34 -23.13 0.92 6.52
N ALA A 35 -24.00 0.19 7.22
CA ALA A 35 -24.25 -1.23 6.96
C ALA A 35 -24.88 -1.47 5.58
N ALA A 36 -25.80 -0.61 5.15
CA ALA A 36 -26.46 -0.71 3.85
C ALA A 36 -25.50 -0.41 2.69
N PHE A 37 -24.63 0.59 2.85
CA PHE A 37 -23.71 0.99 1.79
C PHE A 37 -22.47 0.09 1.71
N PHE A 38 -21.74 -0.08 2.81
CA PHE A 38 -20.45 -0.78 2.79
C PHE A 38 -20.55 -2.29 2.98
N GLY A 39 -21.62 -2.76 3.63
CA GLY A 39 -21.82 -4.16 3.96
C GLY A 39 -21.01 -4.62 5.18
N ARG A 40 -21.14 -5.91 5.49
CA ARG A 40 -20.48 -6.59 6.62
C ARG A 40 -19.73 -7.82 6.11
N PRO A 41 -18.57 -8.17 6.69
CA PRO A 41 -17.92 -9.41 6.34
C PRO A 41 -18.77 -10.60 6.83
N GLY A 42 -18.78 -11.68 6.04
CA GLY A 42 -19.43 -12.92 6.44
C GLY A 42 -18.64 -13.64 7.55
N THR A 43 -19.31 -14.35 8.45
CA THR A 43 -18.64 -15.25 9.39
C THR A 43 -18.63 -16.67 8.82
N GLY A 44 -17.48 -17.35 8.82
CA GLY A 44 -17.35 -18.71 8.27
C GLY A 44 -18.08 -19.82 9.06
N ARG A 45 -18.90 -19.46 10.05
CA ARG A 45 -19.67 -20.40 10.90
C ARG A 45 -21.09 -19.87 11.11
N GLY A 46 -21.96 -20.05 10.09
CA GLY A 46 -23.41 -19.80 10.18
C GLY A 46 -23.89 -18.46 9.62
N GLN A 47 -25.15 -18.10 9.91
CA GLN A 47 -25.81 -16.85 9.48
C GLN A 47 -25.33 -15.59 10.25
N GLY A 48 -24.25 -15.69 11.03
CA GLY A 48 -23.72 -14.57 11.80
C GLY A 48 -23.04 -13.54 10.89
N ARG A 49 -23.36 -12.25 11.08
CA ARG A 49 -22.66 -11.12 10.45
C ARG A 49 -21.68 -10.55 11.48
N SER A 50 -20.49 -10.10 11.07
CA SER A 50 -19.58 -9.38 11.99
C SER A 50 -20.28 -8.22 12.68
N ALA A 51 -19.84 -7.87 13.88
CA ALA A 51 -20.41 -6.80 14.71
C ALA A 51 -20.35 -5.42 14.03
N TYR A 52 -19.38 -5.17 13.15
CA TYR A 52 -19.20 -3.88 12.46
C TYR A 52 -19.34 -4.00 10.94
N PRO A 53 -19.98 -3.02 10.27
CA PRO A 53 -19.76 -2.77 8.85
C PRO A 53 -18.29 -2.42 8.59
N GLN A 54 -17.80 -2.68 7.38
CA GLN A 54 -16.40 -2.37 7.03
C GLN A 54 -16.30 -1.70 5.67
N ALA A 55 -15.41 -0.72 5.54
CA ALA A 55 -15.00 -0.19 4.23
C ALA A 55 -13.72 -0.88 3.77
N ARG A 56 -13.63 -1.24 2.49
CA ARG A 56 -12.38 -1.72 1.87
C ARG A 56 -11.62 -0.52 1.32
N ALA A 57 -10.34 -0.42 1.63
CA ALA A 57 -9.43 0.54 1.03
C ALA A 57 -8.29 -0.20 0.33
N VAL A 58 -7.81 0.33 -0.79
CA VAL A 58 -6.57 -0.10 -1.45
C VAL A 58 -5.69 1.10 -1.61
N ALA A 59 -4.39 0.92 -1.42
CA ALA A 59 -3.41 1.99 -1.53
C ALA A 59 -2.23 1.59 -2.42
N LEU A 60 -1.65 2.59 -3.08
CA LEU A 60 -0.28 2.54 -3.58
C LEU A 60 0.63 3.27 -2.60
N VAL A 61 1.70 2.61 -2.20
CA VAL A 61 2.64 3.07 -1.19
C VAL A 61 4.05 3.04 -1.73
N GLU A 62 4.84 4.06 -1.42
CA GLU A 62 6.30 4.06 -1.65
C GLU A 62 6.98 3.25 -0.55
N CYS A 63 7.70 2.17 -0.90
CA CYS A 63 8.25 1.24 0.09
C CYS A 63 9.24 1.93 1.04
N GLY A 64 10.29 2.60 0.54
CA GLY A 64 11.33 3.19 1.40
C GLY A 64 10.93 4.42 2.22
N THR A 65 9.69 4.89 2.12
CA THR A 65 9.20 6.06 2.90
C THR A 65 7.84 5.82 3.52
N HIS A 66 7.19 4.69 3.26
CA HIS A 66 5.80 4.38 3.60
C HIS A 66 4.78 5.42 3.10
N ALA A 67 5.15 6.36 2.22
CA ALA A 67 4.21 7.39 1.79
C ALA A 67 3.11 6.81 0.91
N VAL A 68 1.87 6.82 1.42
CA VAL A 68 0.68 6.54 0.62
C VAL A 68 0.52 7.65 -0.42
N PHE A 69 0.55 7.32 -1.71
CA PHE A 69 0.49 8.32 -2.77
C PHE A 69 -0.75 8.26 -3.65
N ALA A 70 -1.50 7.16 -3.60
CA ALA A 70 -2.82 7.01 -4.19
C ALA A 70 -3.62 6.00 -3.38
N ALA A 71 -4.94 6.19 -3.27
CA ALA A 71 -5.82 5.25 -2.59
C ALA A 71 -7.25 5.35 -3.14
N ASP A 72 -7.99 4.24 -3.06
CA ASP A 72 -9.43 4.17 -3.37
C ASP A 72 -10.16 3.41 -2.26
N VAL A 73 -11.42 3.78 -2.02
CA VAL A 73 -12.27 3.25 -0.95
C VAL A 73 -13.59 2.80 -1.53
N ALA A 74 -14.07 1.63 -1.12
CA ALA A 74 -15.34 1.10 -1.58
C ALA A 74 -16.01 0.16 -0.57
N PRO A 75 -17.30 -0.19 -0.79
CA PRO A 75 -17.96 -1.29 -0.10
C PRO A 75 -17.20 -2.62 -0.17
N LEU A 76 -17.38 -3.48 0.82
CA LEU A 76 -16.73 -4.80 0.89
C LEU A 76 -17.00 -5.70 -0.32
N ALA A 77 -18.16 -5.55 -0.94
CA ALA A 77 -18.56 -6.30 -2.12
C ALA A 77 -17.68 -5.99 -3.34
N VAL A 78 -17.02 -4.83 -3.36
CA VAL A 78 -16.06 -4.49 -4.41
C VAL A 78 -14.75 -5.21 -4.13
N HIS A 79 -14.31 -6.01 -5.10
CA HIS A 79 -13.06 -6.75 -4.99
C HIS A 79 -11.87 -5.79 -4.99
N GLU A 80 -10.89 -6.09 -4.14
CA GLU A 80 -9.62 -5.38 -4.02
C GLU A 80 -8.89 -5.19 -5.35
N MET A 81 -8.90 -6.23 -6.19
CA MET A 81 -8.36 -6.20 -7.55
C MET A 81 -8.98 -5.09 -8.41
N ALA A 82 -10.28 -4.82 -8.26
CA ALA A 82 -10.96 -3.75 -8.99
C ALA A 82 -10.53 -2.36 -8.49
N LEU A 83 -10.28 -2.20 -7.20
CA LEU A 83 -9.76 -0.95 -6.63
C LEU A 83 -8.31 -0.72 -7.05
N ALA A 84 -7.45 -1.74 -6.99
CA ALA A 84 -6.07 -1.64 -7.48
C ALA A 84 -6.01 -1.22 -8.95
N HIS A 85 -6.85 -1.79 -9.80
CA HIS A 85 -6.94 -1.39 -11.21
C HIS A 85 -7.23 0.10 -11.39
N ARG A 86 -8.10 0.69 -10.56
CA ARG A 86 -8.40 2.13 -10.59
C ARG A 86 -7.23 3.00 -10.17
N LEU A 87 -6.28 2.46 -9.40
CA LEU A 87 -5.10 3.17 -8.94
C LEU A 87 -3.92 3.11 -9.92
N PHE A 88 -3.89 2.13 -10.83
CA PHE A 88 -2.80 1.98 -11.80
C PHE A 88 -2.47 3.23 -12.62
N PRO A 89 -3.42 4.12 -13.01
CA PRO A 89 -3.07 5.39 -13.64
C PRO A 89 -2.09 6.28 -12.83
N SER A 90 -1.92 6.03 -11.53
CA SER A 90 -0.92 6.71 -10.68
C SER A 90 0.50 6.14 -10.81
N LEU A 91 0.67 5.00 -11.48
CA LEU A 91 1.96 4.39 -11.77
C LEU A 91 2.59 5.07 -12.98
N THR A 92 3.92 5.15 -12.98
CA THR A 92 4.68 5.75 -14.07
C THR A 92 5.93 4.94 -14.39
N ARG A 93 6.51 5.19 -15.57
CA ARG A 93 7.89 4.77 -15.86
C ARG A 93 8.85 5.17 -14.74
N GLY A 94 9.79 4.29 -14.41
CA GLY A 94 10.74 4.48 -13.32
C GLY A 94 10.22 4.02 -11.96
N MET A 95 9.09 3.31 -11.92
CA MET A 95 8.60 2.61 -10.73
C MET A 95 8.69 1.09 -10.92
N LEU A 96 8.95 0.36 -9.83
CA LEU A 96 8.83 -1.09 -9.74
C LEU A 96 7.72 -1.43 -8.75
N LEU A 97 6.59 -1.94 -9.26
CA LEU A 97 5.43 -2.32 -8.47
C LEU A 97 5.55 -3.74 -7.91
N LEU A 98 5.61 -3.83 -6.58
CA LEU A 98 5.58 -5.06 -5.80
C LEU A 98 4.12 -5.42 -5.44
N ALA A 99 3.69 -6.65 -5.73
CA ALA A 99 2.34 -7.11 -5.40
C ALA A 99 2.32 -8.57 -4.96
N ASP A 100 1.44 -8.92 -4.02
CA ASP A 100 1.26 -10.30 -3.55
C ASP A 100 0.41 -11.15 -4.50
N ARG A 101 0.39 -12.47 -4.25
CA ARG A 101 -0.39 -13.47 -4.99
C ARG A 101 -1.90 -13.22 -5.07
N GLY A 102 -2.43 -12.28 -4.29
CA GLY A 102 -3.82 -11.82 -4.36
C GLY A 102 -4.14 -11.02 -5.63
N PHE A 103 -3.14 -10.34 -6.21
CA PHE A 103 -3.29 -9.47 -7.39
C PHE A 103 -3.10 -10.20 -8.72
N LEU A 104 -3.07 -11.52 -8.70
CA LEU A 104 -2.83 -12.34 -9.89
C LEU A 104 -4.04 -12.36 -10.82
N GLY A 105 -3.91 -11.63 -11.93
CA GLY A 105 -4.78 -11.71 -13.09
C GLY A 105 -4.06 -11.11 -14.30
N PHE A 106 -4.12 -11.78 -15.45
CA PHE A 106 -3.45 -11.30 -16.66
C PHE A 106 -3.90 -9.89 -17.08
N ASP A 107 -5.19 -9.59 -16.93
CA ASP A 107 -5.72 -8.27 -17.27
C ASP A 107 -5.17 -7.19 -16.31
N LEU A 108 -4.99 -7.50 -15.02
CA LEU A 108 -4.33 -6.58 -14.07
C LEU A 108 -2.85 -6.39 -14.39
N TRP A 109 -2.13 -7.48 -14.68
CA TRP A 109 -0.73 -7.42 -15.08
C TRP A 109 -0.54 -6.50 -16.28
N ARG A 110 -1.36 -6.68 -17.32
CA ARG A 110 -1.33 -5.83 -18.51
C ARG A 110 -1.69 -4.39 -18.19
N ALA A 111 -2.73 -4.15 -17.39
CA ALA A 111 -3.13 -2.81 -17.02
C ALA A 111 -1.99 -2.07 -16.28
N ALA A 112 -1.36 -2.72 -15.29
CA ALA A 112 -0.22 -2.13 -14.57
C ALA A 112 0.99 -1.90 -15.50
N ALA A 113 1.38 -2.91 -16.29
CA ALA A 113 2.50 -2.80 -17.23
C ALA A 113 2.28 -1.73 -18.31
N SER A 114 1.03 -1.52 -18.75
CA SER A 114 0.69 -0.53 -19.78
C SER A 114 0.97 0.92 -19.36
N THR A 115 1.13 1.16 -18.05
CA THR A 115 1.52 2.48 -17.52
C THR A 115 3.01 2.78 -17.71
N GLY A 116 3.79 1.77 -18.11
CA GLY A 116 5.24 1.82 -18.26
C GLY A 116 6.01 1.57 -16.97
N ALA A 117 5.33 1.25 -15.86
CA ALA A 117 5.97 0.74 -14.65
C ALA A 117 6.44 -0.70 -14.84
N ASP A 118 7.55 -1.03 -14.19
CA ASP A 118 8.01 -2.40 -14.06
C ASP A 118 7.27 -3.12 -12.93
N LEU A 119 7.16 -4.44 -13.02
CA LEU A 119 6.39 -5.25 -12.09
C LEU A 119 7.26 -6.35 -11.47
N LEU A 120 7.06 -6.65 -10.19
CA LEU A 120 7.59 -7.83 -9.51
C LEU A 120 6.51 -8.42 -8.60
N TRP A 121 5.76 -9.40 -9.11
CA TRP A 121 4.57 -9.92 -8.46
C TRP A 121 4.77 -11.35 -7.99
N ARG A 122 4.26 -11.68 -6.80
CA ARG A 122 4.27 -13.05 -6.32
C ARG A 122 3.21 -13.91 -6.97
N VAL A 123 3.70 -15.06 -7.40
CA VAL A 123 3.07 -16.30 -7.85
C VAL A 123 2.28 -17.08 -6.82
N ARG A 124 1.06 -17.57 -7.09
CA ARG A 124 0.60 -18.79 -6.39
C ARG A 124 1.49 -19.96 -6.82
N SER A 125 1.83 -20.88 -5.92
CA SER A 125 2.70 -22.04 -6.20
C SER A 125 2.12 -23.03 -7.22
N ASN A 126 0.81 -22.99 -7.48
CA ASN A 126 0.12 -23.83 -8.47
C ASN A 126 -0.13 -23.14 -9.81
N ALA A 127 0.31 -21.90 -10.00
CA ALA A 127 0.26 -21.24 -11.32
C ALA A 127 1.08 -22.03 -12.34
N VAL A 128 0.53 -22.24 -13.52
CA VAL A 128 1.22 -22.94 -14.63
C VAL A 128 2.01 -21.89 -15.41
N LEU A 129 3.33 -21.98 -15.34
CA LEU A 129 4.28 -21.09 -16.00
C LEU A 129 5.21 -21.94 -16.87
N PRO A 130 4.98 -22.03 -18.19
CA PRO A 130 5.83 -22.85 -19.05
C PRO A 130 7.23 -22.24 -19.14
N VAL A 131 8.26 -23.07 -19.05
CA VAL A 131 9.65 -22.64 -19.30
C VAL A 131 9.83 -22.44 -20.80
N VAL A 132 9.99 -21.19 -21.22
CA VAL A 132 10.28 -20.83 -22.62
C VAL A 132 11.80 -20.84 -22.85
N ALA A 133 12.56 -20.27 -21.91
CA ALA A 133 14.02 -20.29 -21.96
C ALA A 133 14.61 -20.17 -20.54
N ALA A 134 15.57 -21.02 -20.19
CA ALA A 134 16.32 -20.88 -18.94
C ALA A 134 17.36 -19.75 -19.06
N LEU A 135 17.60 -19.03 -17.96
CA LEU A 135 18.56 -17.94 -17.87
C LEU A 135 19.76 -18.31 -16.98
N PRO A 136 20.93 -17.66 -17.15
CA PRO A 136 22.16 -18.04 -16.45
C PRO A 136 22.12 -17.92 -14.92
N ASP A 137 21.21 -17.14 -14.35
CA ASP A 137 21.10 -16.93 -12.91
C ASP A 137 20.03 -17.83 -12.23
N GLY A 138 19.60 -18.88 -12.92
CA GLY A 138 18.63 -19.87 -12.43
C GLY A 138 17.17 -19.49 -12.59
N SER A 139 16.88 -18.26 -13.03
CA SER A 139 15.54 -17.85 -13.45
C SER A 139 15.21 -18.35 -14.86
N TYR A 140 13.96 -18.16 -15.31
CA TYR A 140 13.56 -18.52 -16.67
C TYR A 140 12.54 -17.56 -17.27
N LEU A 141 12.56 -17.41 -18.59
CA LEU A 141 11.50 -16.74 -19.35
C LEU A 141 10.28 -17.66 -19.44
N SER A 142 9.12 -17.07 -19.28
CA SER A 142 7.81 -17.70 -19.39
C SER A 142 6.83 -16.76 -20.08
N GLU A 143 5.59 -17.22 -20.20
CA GLU A 143 4.50 -16.48 -20.82
C GLU A 143 3.23 -16.66 -20.00
N ILE A 144 2.58 -15.54 -19.70
CA ILE A 144 1.25 -15.52 -19.10
C ILE A 144 0.22 -15.10 -20.15
N VAL A 145 -0.99 -15.61 -20.03
CA VAL A 145 -2.10 -15.37 -20.97
C VAL A 145 -3.38 -15.11 -20.19
N ALA A 146 -4.34 -14.43 -20.83
CA ALA A 146 -5.67 -14.24 -20.26
C ALA A 146 -6.33 -15.60 -20.00
N ALA A 147 -7.09 -15.71 -18.91
CA ALA A 147 -7.79 -16.95 -18.56
C ALA A 147 -8.74 -17.40 -19.69
N ARG A 148 -9.43 -16.45 -20.33
CA ARG A 148 -10.31 -16.68 -21.50
C ARG A 148 -9.57 -17.24 -22.72
N ASP A 149 -8.27 -16.94 -22.83
CA ASP A 149 -7.43 -17.32 -23.98
C ASP A 149 -6.48 -18.47 -23.65
N LYS A 150 -6.60 -19.10 -22.48
CA LYS A 150 -5.67 -20.12 -21.98
C LYS A 150 -5.40 -21.26 -22.98
N ASN A 151 -6.44 -21.72 -23.69
CA ASN A 151 -6.32 -22.83 -24.65
C ASN A 151 -5.76 -22.39 -26.00
N ARG A 152 -6.07 -21.16 -26.44
CA ARG A 152 -5.60 -20.61 -27.72
C ARG A 152 -4.22 -19.96 -27.60
N ARG A 153 -3.81 -19.64 -26.37
CA ARG A 153 -2.64 -18.85 -26.01
C ARG A 153 -2.50 -17.57 -26.87
N ALA A 154 -3.62 -16.90 -27.11
CA ALA A 154 -3.63 -15.67 -27.88
C ALA A 154 -2.97 -14.54 -27.08
N ASP A 155 -2.13 -13.75 -27.76
CA ASP A 155 -1.53 -12.51 -27.24
C ASP A 155 -0.84 -12.68 -25.85
N PRO A 156 0.13 -13.60 -25.70
CA PRO A 156 0.82 -13.81 -24.43
C PRO A 156 1.65 -12.59 -24.04
N ALA A 157 1.78 -12.36 -22.73
CA ALA A 157 2.80 -11.46 -22.20
C ALA A 157 4.02 -12.28 -21.78
N GLN A 158 5.18 -11.97 -22.34
CA GLN A 158 6.44 -12.53 -21.90
C GLN A 158 6.78 -11.99 -20.51
N VAL A 159 7.19 -12.88 -19.61
CA VAL A 159 7.60 -12.56 -18.25
C VAL A 159 8.85 -13.36 -17.90
N ARG A 160 9.55 -12.93 -16.86
CA ARG A 160 10.60 -13.72 -16.24
C ARG A 160 10.14 -14.25 -14.90
N VAL A 161 10.44 -15.51 -14.62
CA VAL A 161 10.05 -16.22 -13.41
C VAL A 161 11.28 -16.48 -12.56
N ILE A 162 11.18 -16.15 -11.28
CA ILE A 162 12.21 -16.37 -10.26
C ILE A 162 11.62 -17.27 -9.19
N GLU A 163 12.24 -18.41 -8.94
CA GLU A 163 11.83 -19.35 -7.90
C GLU A 163 12.89 -19.37 -6.79
N TYR A 164 12.45 -19.27 -5.54
CA TYR A 164 13.34 -19.27 -4.38
C TYR A 164 12.62 -19.87 -3.16
N ALA A 165 13.37 -20.47 -2.24
CA ALA A 165 12.84 -21.06 -1.01
C ALA A 165 13.23 -20.21 0.20
N LEU A 166 12.32 -20.04 1.16
CA LEU A 166 12.62 -19.41 2.45
C LEU A 166 12.84 -20.51 3.50
N GLY A 167 14.08 -20.68 3.96
CA GLY A 167 14.46 -21.63 5.02
C GLY A 167 15.90 -22.13 4.86
N PRO A 168 16.56 -22.60 5.94
CA PRO A 168 17.89 -23.18 5.84
C PRO A 168 17.88 -24.39 4.89
N GLY A 169 18.80 -24.43 3.93
CA GLY A 169 18.95 -25.54 2.99
C GLY A 169 17.89 -25.63 1.88
N GLY A 170 16.95 -24.69 1.76
CA GLY A 170 15.95 -24.69 0.69
C GLY A 170 14.79 -25.67 0.88
N GLU A 171 14.64 -26.26 2.07
CA GLU A 171 13.55 -27.19 2.41
C GLU A 171 12.20 -26.48 2.69
N GLY A 172 12.18 -25.15 2.64
CA GLY A 172 10.99 -24.34 2.89
C GLY A 172 10.02 -24.29 1.72
N ALA A 173 8.89 -23.60 1.92
CA ALA A 173 7.94 -23.37 0.84
C ALA A 173 8.62 -22.63 -0.33
N VAL A 174 8.38 -23.10 -1.55
CA VAL A 174 8.87 -22.44 -2.77
C VAL A 174 8.01 -21.23 -3.08
N TYR A 175 8.66 -20.08 -3.13
CA TYR A 175 8.11 -18.82 -3.58
C TYR A 175 8.45 -18.64 -5.05
N ARG A 176 7.52 -18.06 -5.81
CA ARG A 176 7.71 -17.77 -7.23
C ARG A 176 7.33 -16.32 -7.47
N LEU A 177 8.19 -15.57 -8.15
CA LEU A 177 7.93 -14.21 -8.59
C LEU A 177 7.87 -14.18 -10.11
N VAL A 178 7.03 -13.31 -10.66
CA VAL A 178 7.02 -12.97 -12.08
C VAL A 178 7.36 -11.48 -12.23
N THR A 179 8.21 -11.16 -13.20
CA THR A 179 8.68 -9.78 -13.42
C THR A 179 8.70 -9.38 -14.89
N THR A 180 8.54 -8.08 -15.15
CA THR A 180 8.80 -7.44 -16.46
C THR A 180 10.29 -7.23 -16.72
N LEU A 181 11.15 -7.37 -15.70
CA LEU A 181 12.61 -7.22 -15.81
C LEU A 181 13.24 -8.49 -16.38
N LEU A 182 13.29 -8.58 -17.71
CA LEU A 182 13.64 -9.82 -18.42
C LEU A 182 15.15 -10.14 -18.43
N ASP A 183 16.01 -9.14 -18.25
CA ASP A 183 17.46 -9.30 -18.37
C ASP A 183 18.12 -9.58 -17.00
N PRO A 184 18.75 -10.77 -16.80
CA PRO A 184 19.43 -11.12 -15.56
C PRO A 184 20.67 -10.26 -15.27
N ALA A 185 21.30 -9.64 -16.28
CA ALA A 185 22.47 -8.80 -16.07
C ALA A 185 22.11 -7.46 -15.40
N THR A 186 20.94 -6.92 -15.72
CA THR A 186 20.43 -5.66 -15.14
C THR A 186 19.60 -5.89 -13.89
N ALA A 187 18.92 -7.02 -13.75
CA ALA A 187 18.14 -7.36 -12.56
C ALA A 187 18.36 -8.84 -12.14
N PRO A 188 19.41 -9.13 -11.35
CA PRO A 188 19.71 -10.50 -10.93
C PRO A 188 18.60 -11.14 -10.09
N ALA A 189 18.33 -12.43 -10.30
CA ALA A 189 17.24 -13.16 -9.64
C ALA A 189 17.35 -13.15 -8.10
N VAL A 190 18.57 -13.30 -7.58
CA VAL A 190 18.84 -13.27 -6.13
C VAL A 190 18.55 -11.89 -5.54
N GLU A 191 18.92 -10.82 -6.24
CA GLU A 191 18.62 -9.45 -5.80
C GLU A 191 17.11 -9.19 -5.79
N LEU A 192 16.39 -9.59 -6.85
CA LEU A 192 14.94 -9.44 -6.92
C LEU A 192 14.20 -10.29 -5.87
N ALA A 193 14.69 -11.49 -5.57
CA ALA A 193 14.14 -12.34 -4.51
C ALA A 193 14.30 -11.71 -3.12
N ALA A 194 15.46 -11.11 -2.84
CA ALA A 194 15.71 -10.37 -1.60
C ALA A 194 14.86 -9.09 -1.54
N LEU A 195 14.80 -8.34 -2.64
CA LEU A 195 14.04 -7.10 -2.79
C LEU A 195 12.54 -7.29 -2.54
N TYR A 196 11.99 -8.47 -2.86
CA TYR A 196 10.57 -8.73 -2.67
C TYR A 196 10.13 -8.64 -1.19
N ALA A 197 11.06 -8.74 -0.24
CA ALA A 197 10.77 -8.50 1.18
C ALA A 197 10.21 -7.08 1.43
N GLU A 198 10.66 -6.07 0.67
CA GLU A 198 10.20 -4.67 0.73
C GLU A 198 8.70 -4.51 0.43
N ARG A 199 8.04 -5.55 -0.09
CA ARG A 199 6.58 -5.58 -0.22
C ARG A 199 5.90 -5.49 1.14
N TRP A 200 6.51 -6.02 2.21
CA TRP A 200 5.95 -5.99 3.56
C TRP A 200 5.82 -4.58 4.13
N GLU A 201 6.52 -3.59 3.57
CA GLU A 201 6.43 -2.21 4.05
C GLU A 201 5.02 -1.61 3.91
N ILE A 202 4.19 -2.12 3.00
CA ILE A 202 2.77 -1.71 2.94
C ILE A 202 1.93 -2.22 4.11
N GLU A 203 2.27 -3.40 4.64
CA GLU A 203 1.61 -3.94 5.82
C GLU A 203 2.01 -3.11 7.05
N THR A 204 3.29 -2.76 7.16
CA THR A 204 3.78 -1.81 8.17
C THR A 204 3.07 -0.46 8.04
N THR A 205 2.91 0.05 6.82
CA THR A 205 2.19 1.30 6.55
C THR A 205 0.73 1.24 7.04
N PHE A 206 0.03 0.14 6.78
CA PHE A 206 -1.34 -0.02 7.29
C PHE A 206 -1.40 -0.20 8.81
N ASP A 207 -0.42 -0.84 9.43
CA ASP A 207 -0.29 -0.91 10.89
C ASP A 207 -0.07 0.49 11.50
N GLU A 208 0.82 1.29 10.93
CA GLU A 208 1.07 2.68 11.32
C GLU A 208 -0.24 3.51 11.28
N ILE A 209 -1.05 3.33 10.24
CA ILE A 209 -2.33 4.04 10.09
C ILE A 209 -3.36 3.54 11.11
N LYS A 210 -3.58 2.23 11.19
CA LYS A 210 -4.73 1.67 11.93
C LYS A 210 -4.44 1.54 13.42
N ILE A 211 -3.25 1.08 13.78
CA ILE A 211 -2.89 0.77 15.16
C ILE A 211 -2.23 1.96 15.84
N HIS A 212 -1.25 2.60 15.18
CA HIS A 212 -0.49 3.68 15.83
C HIS A 212 -1.18 5.04 15.73
N LEU A 213 -1.66 5.42 14.54
CA LEU A 213 -2.36 6.68 14.32
C LEU A 213 -3.81 6.60 14.82
N GLY A 214 -4.54 5.56 14.41
CA GLY A 214 -5.93 5.29 14.81
C GLY A 214 -6.11 4.94 16.29
N GLY A 215 -5.16 4.18 16.86
CA GLY A 215 -5.15 3.79 18.27
C GLY A 215 -5.84 2.44 18.57
N PRO A 216 -5.82 1.99 19.83
CA PRO A 216 -6.44 0.72 20.23
C PRO A 216 -7.94 0.69 19.95
N GLY A 217 -8.45 -0.41 19.40
CA GLY A 217 -9.89 -0.57 19.10
C GLY A 217 -10.38 0.36 18.00
N PHE A 218 -9.52 0.67 17.02
CA PHE A 218 -9.80 1.65 15.98
C PHE A 218 -11.04 1.31 15.16
N VAL A 219 -12.11 2.06 15.45
CA VAL A 219 -13.34 2.15 14.65
C VAL A 219 -13.47 3.60 14.23
N LEU A 220 -13.82 3.84 12.97
CA LEU A 220 -14.08 5.20 12.48
C LEU A 220 -15.24 5.84 13.23
N ARG A 221 -15.37 7.16 13.13
CA ARG A 221 -16.37 7.93 13.90
C ARG A 221 -17.60 8.28 13.08
N SER A 222 -17.44 8.41 11.76
CA SER A 222 -18.53 8.87 10.92
C SER A 222 -19.66 7.85 10.79
N GLN A 223 -20.89 8.34 11.01
CA GLN A 223 -22.11 7.55 10.98
C GLN A 223 -22.74 7.46 9.57
N HIS A 224 -22.15 8.14 8.58
CA HIS A 224 -22.65 8.20 7.20
C HIS A 224 -21.56 7.88 6.17
N PRO A 225 -21.90 7.25 5.04
CA PRO A 225 -20.90 6.77 4.07
C PRO A 225 -19.92 7.82 3.54
N VAL A 226 -20.42 8.99 3.16
CA VAL A 226 -19.56 10.07 2.65
C VAL A 226 -18.56 10.53 3.71
N GLY A 227 -19.00 10.64 4.97
CA GLY A 227 -18.10 11.03 6.04
C GLY A 227 -17.11 9.93 6.43
N VAL A 228 -17.47 8.65 6.26
CA VAL A 228 -16.54 7.52 6.42
C VAL A 228 -15.40 7.62 5.39
N GLU A 229 -15.72 7.85 4.13
CA GLU A 229 -14.72 8.03 3.08
C GLU A 229 -13.81 9.23 3.39
N GLN A 230 -14.39 10.37 3.76
CA GLN A 230 -13.62 11.56 4.17
C GLN A 230 -12.69 11.27 5.36
N GLU A 231 -13.17 10.53 6.36
CA GLU A 231 -12.37 10.18 7.53
C GLU A 231 -11.19 9.27 7.15
N ILE A 232 -11.41 8.26 6.30
CA ILE A 232 -10.33 7.39 5.77
C ILE A 232 -9.29 8.25 5.05
N PHE A 233 -9.69 9.11 4.11
CA PHE A 233 -8.76 10.00 3.43
C PHE A 233 -8.05 10.96 4.39
N GLY A 234 -8.72 11.41 5.45
CA GLY A 234 -8.11 12.18 6.53
C GLY A 234 -6.95 11.43 7.22
N PHE A 235 -7.16 10.16 7.58
CA PHE A 235 -6.11 9.31 8.15
C PHE A 235 -4.94 9.11 7.18
N LEU A 236 -5.24 8.82 5.91
CA LEU A 236 -4.21 8.65 4.87
C LEU A 236 -3.38 9.93 4.67
N LEU A 237 -4.03 11.10 4.64
CA LEU A 237 -3.34 12.39 4.49
C LEU A 237 -2.47 12.73 5.70
N VAL A 238 -2.96 12.49 6.92
CA VAL A 238 -2.18 12.72 8.15
C VAL A 238 -0.96 11.78 8.18
N HIS A 239 -1.15 10.51 7.85
CA HIS A 239 -0.04 9.55 7.75
C HIS A 239 0.99 9.99 6.70
N HIS A 240 0.53 10.36 5.50
CA HIS A 240 1.40 10.87 4.44
C HIS A 240 2.23 12.07 4.90
N ALA A 241 1.61 13.06 5.55
CA ALA A 241 2.31 14.24 6.06
C ALA A 241 3.36 13.89 7.13
N LEU A 242 3.05 12.94 8.02
CA LEU A 242 4.01 12.46 9.03
C LEU A 242 5.20 11.74 8.38
N ARG A 243 4.96 10.88 7.38
CA ARG A 243 6.03 10.18 6.66
C ARG A 243 6.88 11.13 5.82
N ASP A 244 6.29 12.15 5.19
CA ASP A 244 7.04 13.21 4.51
C ASP A 244 7.92 13.99 5.50
N LEU A 245 7.39 14.35 6.68
CA LEU A 245 8.18 14.99 7.74
C LEU A 245 9.34 14.10 8.23
N MET A 246 9.08 12.80 8.44
CA MET A 246 10.13 11.83 8.80
C MET A 246 11.18 11.74 7.71
N HIS A 247 10.77 11.68 6.45
CA HIS A 247 11.69 11.66 5.32
C HIS A 247 12.57 12.91 5.27
N GLN A 248 12.00 14.10 5.48
CA GLN A 248 12.76 15.35 5.55
C GLN A 248 13.79 15.35 6.68
N ALA A 249 13.45 14.78 7.85
CA ALA A 249 14.37 14.64 8.97
C ALA A 249 15.49 13.61 8.69
N ALA A 250 15.13 12.43 8.15
CA ALA A 250 16.10 11.38 7.79
C ALA A 250 17.15 11.90 6.78
N ARG A 251 16.73 12.76 5.85
CA ARG A 251 17.63 13.39 4.87
C ARG A 251 18.68 14.29 5.50
N GLN A 252 18.38 14.98 6.60
CA GLN A 252 19.35 15.84 7.29
C GLN A 252 20.46 15.00 7.92
N GLU A 253 20.12 13.81 8.41
CA GLU A 253 21.04 12.87 9.06
C GLU A 253 21.63 11.82 8.11
N ARG A 254 21.20 11.79 6.83
CA ARG A 254 21.56 10.78 5.81
C ARG A 254 21.23 9.34 6.23
N GLU A 255 20.17 9.18 7.00
CA GLU A 255 19.67 7.88 7.45
C GLU A 255 18.56 7.37 6.54
N ASP A 256 18.30 6.07 6.64
CA ASP A 256 17.14 5.44 6.02
C ASP A 256 15.85 5.87 6.75
N PRO A 257 14.84 6.42 6.05
CA PRO A 257 13.57 6.83 6.67
C PRO A 257 12.87 5.74 7.46
N ASP A 258 13.00 4.47 7.06
CA ASP A 258 12.29 3.34 7.67
C ASP A 258 12.88 2.94 9.03
N ARG A 259 14.10 3.41 9.33
CA ARG A 259 14.72 3.24 10.65
C ARG A 259 14.17 4.20 11.70
N MET A 260 13.43 5.23 11.29
CA MET A 260 12.84 6.19 12.21
C MET A 260 11.54 5.64 12.82
N SER A 261 11.40 5.74 14.15
CA SER A 261 10.19 5.29 14.83
C SER A 261 8.99 6.20 14.55
N PHE A 262 8.01 5.68 13.79
CA PHE A 262 6.74 6.37 13.51
C PHE A 262 6.02 6.80 14.79
N THR A 263 5.92 5.90 15.78
CA THR A 263 5.27 6.19 17.07
C THR A 263 5.96 7.33 17.81
N ARG A 264 7.29 7.41 17.78
CA ARG A 264 8.03 8.52 18.40
C ARG A 264 7.72 9.84 17.70
N THR A 265 7.74 9.87 16.37
CA THR A 265 7.40 11.05 15.57
C THR A 265 5.97 11.52 15.87
N LEU A 266 5.00 10.61 15.84
CA LEU A 266 3.60 10.92 16.14
C LEU A 266 3.43 11.57 17.52
N ARG A 267 4.13 11.06 18.55
CA ARG A 267 4.10 11.65 19.90
C ARG A 267 4.68 13.06 19.94
N VAL A 268 5.78 13.31 19.22
CA VAL A 268 6.41 14.64 19.12
C VAL A 268 5.46 15.63 18.43
N VAL A 269 4.92 15.26 17.28
CA VAL A 269 4.00 16.12 16.51
C VAL A 269 2.72 16.42 17.29
N ARG A 270 2.12 15.41 17.95
CA ARG A 270 0.95 15.62 18.82
C ARG A 270 1.24 16.59 19.96
N ARG A 271 2.41 16.46 20.62
CA ARG A 271 2.83 17.37 21.70
C ARG A 271 2.98 18.80 21.19
N GLN A 272 3.64 18.99 20.06
CA GLN A 272 3.87 20.32 19.47
C GLN A 272 2.56 20.99 19.02
N THR A 273 1.72 20.25 18.29
CA THR A 273 0.42 20.78 17.80
C THR A 273 -0.50 21.16 18.96
N THR A 274 -0.59 20.30 19.99
CA THR A 274 -1.40 20.61 21.19
C THR A 274 -0.85 21.82 21.94
N SER A 275 0.49 21.99 21.99
CA SER A 275 1.11 23.16 22.63
C SER A 275 0.92 24.46 21.85
N GLN A 276 0.74 24.40 20.53
CA GLN A 276 0.48 25.57 19.68
C GLN A 276 -1.02 25.89 19.52
N ALA A 277 -1.92 24.96 19.84
CA ALA A 277 -3.36 25.17 19.83
C ALA A 277 -3.89 25.96 21.05
N GLY A 278 -3.01 26.42 21.94
CA GLY A 278 -3.35 27.37 22.99
C GLY A 278 -3.64 28.76 22.41
N LEU A 279 -4.85 28.96 21.87
CA LEU A 279 -5.36 30.29 21.58
C LEU A 279 -5.46 31.05 22.91
N SER A 280 -4.61 32.05 23.10
CA SER A 280 -4.74 32.95 24.24
C SER A 280 -6.04 33.75 24.04
N PRO A 281 -6.99 33.75 24.98
CA PRO A 281 -8.20 34.55 24.85
C PRO A 281 -7.81 36.03 24.73
N LEU A 282 -8.48 36.77 23.84
CA LEU A 282 -8.31 38.21 23.75
C LEU A 282 -8.66 38.83 25.13
N PRO A 283 -7.87 39.80 25.64
CA PRO A 283 -8.25 40.53 26.84
C PRO A 283 -9.64 41.13 26.63
N ALA A 284 -10.54 40.90 27.58
CA ALA A 284 -11.81 41.60 27.60
C ALA A 284 -11.52 43.11 27.58
N HIS A 285 -12.02 43.83 26.57
CA HIS A 285 -11.97 45.28 26.58
C HIS A 285 -12.60 45.77 27.89
N PRO A 286 -11.94 46.66 28.65
CA PRO A 286 -12.58 47.28 29.80
C PRO A 286 -13.85 47.95 29.29
N GLY A 287 -14.98 47.53 29.84
CA GLY A 287 -16.29 48.04 29.46
C GLY A 287 -16.28 49.56 29.50
N THR A 288 -16.84 50.16 28.46
CA THR A 288 -17.15 51.58 28.42
C THR A 288 -17.98 51.89 29.67
N GLU A 289 -17.39 52.58 30.63
CA GLU A 289 -18.14 53.19 31.72
C GLU A 289 -19.16 54.13 31.09
N ALA A 290 -20.43 53.90 31.41
CA ALA A 290 -21.50 54.79 31.05
C ALA A 290 -21.33 56.08 31.84
N ASP A 291 -21.10 57.18 31.13
CA ASP A 291 -21.05 58.52 31.69
C ASP A 291 -22.46 58.90 32.19
N PRO A 292 -22.66 59.23 33.48
CA PRO A 292 -23.93 59.76 33.95
C PRO A 292 -23.95 61.29 33.78
N ALA A 293 -24.87 61.75 32.93
CA ALA A 293 -25.53 63.07 32.88
C ALA A 293 -24.73 64.34 33.19
#